data_AF-A0A7X9WN71-F1
#
_entry.id   AF-A0A7X9WN71-F1
#
_cell.length_a   1.000
_cell.length_b   1.000
_cell.length_c   1.000
_cell.angle_alpha   90.00
_cell.angle_beta   90.00
_cell.angle_gamma   90.00
#
_symmetry.space_group_name_H-M   'P 1'
#
loop_
_entity.id
_entity.type
_entity.pdbx_description
1 polymer ?
#
loop_
_entity_poly.entity_id
_entity_poly.type
_entity_poly.pdbx_seq_one_letter_code
_entity_poly.pdbx_strand_id
1 'polypeptide(L)'
;MNAAMNNSAIIEAAASSTGLWLSPQVVAALLTLAGVIVGLVARDIVMTLYMARKKRTEDLADKKEAAGKVHHDLVRLYSDPLKDAVTSLKYRLEEIVEKKQGRYLHADAPGIPFLEYKRISTVYRIAAVLGWIRAIRRERSYLDPEQASASVEMQAIGELEAALADGTHVELQRLDELSNLWRVSTIDPQAKVHIASLIDGERAAYLAKKGALSSRDLPDPDQIELAERCAEIIRHEAGVDIPPDLVAATAKQTAVTFGIKEAYIYRDWQAAIGDLMLLDDKVGTRHFSVLGFGTFEDIILKGRKNKQSNAARWFARLEGLIHDLDMTREGMFDARRDQVRKLYQCCIKLEAGLEQRLSAKQEG
;
A
#
# COMPACT_ATOMS: atom_id res chain seq x y z
N MET A 1 -38.09 -97.15 20.06
CA MET A 1 -39.00 -96.61 21.09
C MET A 1 -40.00 -95.71 20.41
N ASN A 2 -41.26 -96.15 20.49
CA ASN A 2 -42.53 -95.42 20.41
C ASN A 2 -42.72 -94.41 19.25
N ALA A 3 -43.48 -94.78 18.22
CA ALA A 3 -44.95 -94.77 18.18
C ALA A 3 -45.47 -93.35 17.84
N ALA A 4 -46.43 -93.14 16.95
CA ALA A 4 -47.21 -93.99 16.08
C ALA A 4 -48.03 -93.03 15.18
N MET A 5 -48.44 -93.53 14.00
CA MET A 5 -49.78 -93.37 13.40
C MET A 5 -50.29 -91.95 13.09
N ASN A 6 -51.00 -91.65 12.01
CA ASN A 6 -51.51 -92.41 10.85
C ASN A 6 -52.15 -91.36 9.91
N ASN A 7 -52.21 -91.69 8.61
CA ASN A 7 -53.35 -91.56 7.68
C ASN A 7 -54.25 -90.30 7.69
N SER A 8 -54.81 -89.81 6.59
CA SER A 8 -54.77 -90.12 5.15
C SER A 8 -55.81 -89.22 4.47
N ALA A 9 -55.50 -88.80 3.26
CA ALA A 9 -56.41 -88.62 2.12
C ALA A 9 -57.52 -87.51 2.10
N ILE A 10 -57.31 -86.60 1.14
CA ILE A 10 -58.20 -86.19 0.02
C ILE A 10 -59.53 -85.49 0.35
N ILE A 11 -59.72 -84.27 -0.19
CA ILE A 11 -60.83 -83.86 -1.07
C ILE A 11 -60.53 -82.49 -1.71
N GLU A 12 -60.99 -82.34 -2.96
CA GLU A 12 -60.91 -81.23 -3.90
C GLU A 12 -61.62 -79.93 -3.49
N ALA A 13 -61.16 -78.86 -4.16
CA ALA A 13 -61.92 -77.71 -4.66
C ALA A 13 -62.48 -76.65 -3.70
N ALA A 14 -62.16 -75.40 -4.05
CA ALA A 14 -63.08 -74.26 -4.20
C ALA A 14 -62.47 -72.96 -3.63
N ALA A 15 -62.24 -72.03 -4.55
CA ALA A 15 -61.92 -70.65 -4.26
C ALA A 15 -62.97 -70.02 -3.32
N SER A 16 -62.51 -69.35 -2.27
CA SER A 16 -63.16 -68.14 -1.79
C SER A 16 -62.12 -67.27 -1.08
N SER A 17 -61.68 -66.26 -1.81
CA SER A 17 -61.04 -65.07 -1.25
C SER A 17 -62.02 -64.39 -0.29
N THR A 18 -62.10 -64.86 0.95
CA THR A 18 -62.65 -64.07 2.05
C THR A 18 -61.53 -63.18 2.53
N GLY A 19 -61.39 -62.04 1.84
CA GLY A 19 -60.62 -60.93 2.38
C GLY A 19 -61.12 -60.68 3.80
N LEU A 20 -60.21 -60.68 4.78
CA LEU A 20 -60.46 -60.02 6.04
C LEU A 20 -60.71 -58.55 5.72
N TRP A 21 -61.97 -58.22 5.44
CA TRP A 21 -62.43 -56.85 5.46
C TRP A 21 -62.37 -56.43 6.92
N LEU A 22 -61.21 -55.91 7.32
CA LEU A 22 -61.06 -55.15 8.55
C LEU A 22 -62.25 -54.18 8.61
N SER A 23 -62.96 -54.15 9.74
CA SER A 23 -64.09 -53.25 9.88
C SER A 23 -63.60 -51.82 9.57
N PRO A 24 -64.42 -50.97 8.92
CA PRO A 24 -64.01 -49.61 8.57
C PRO A 24 -63.43 -48.82 9.75
N GLN A 25 -63.88 -49.14 10.97
CA GLN A 25 -63.38 -48.57 12.22
C GLN A 25 -61.95 -49.00 12.56
N VAL A 26 -61.59 -50.28 12.35
CA VAL A 26 -60.23 -50.78 12.57
C VAL A 26 -59.26 -50.23 11.52
N VAL A 27 -59.69 -50.12 10.26
CA VAL A 27 -58.89 -49.48 9.20
C VAL A 27 -58.66 -48.01 9.53
N ALA A 28 -59.69 -47.29 9.97
CA ALA A 28 -59.55 -45.88 10.39
C ALA A 28 -58.60 -45.72 11.58
N ALA A 29 -58.69 -46.59 12.60
CA ALA A 29 -57.81 -46.56 13.78
C ALA A 29 -56.34 -46.88 13.45
N LEU A 30 -56.09 -47.81 12.50
CA LEU A 30 -54.74 -48.12 12.04
C LEU A 30 -54.15 -46.98 11.19
N LEU A 31 -54.97 -46.34 10.34
CA LEU A 31 -54.56 -45.17 9.55
C LEU A 31 -54.24 -43.96 10.44
N THR A 32 -55.01 -43.73 11.50
CA THR A 32 -54.74 -42.65 12.45
C THR A 32 -53.47 -42.94 13.26
N LEU A 33 -53.27 -44.18 13.74
CA LEU A 33 -52.05 -44.58 14.43
C LEU A 33 -50.81 -44.45 13.52
N ALA A 34 -50.89 -44.93 12.28
CA ALA A 34 -49.83 -44.78 11.29
C ALA A 34 -49.53 -43.31 10.98
N GLY A 35 -50.57 -42.47 10.85
CA GLY A 35 -50.42 -41.02 10.66
C GLY A 35 -49.72 -40.34 11.83
N VAL A 36 -50.03 -40.74 13.08
CA VAL A 36 -49.36 -40.22 14.28
C VAL A 36 -47.88 -40.65 14.31
N ILE A 37 -47.57 -41.91 14.01
CA ILE A 37 -46.19 -42.41 13.98
C ILE A 37 -45.37 -41.69 12.89
N VAL A 38 -45.92 -41.59 11.67
CA VAL A 38 -45.27 -40.87 10.57
C VAL A 38 -45.08 -39.39 10.92
N GLY A 39 -46.07 -38.76 11.55
CA GLY A 39 -45.99 -37.37 12.01
C GLY A 39 -44.90 -37.15 13.05
N LEU A 40 -44.73 -38.06 14.01
CA LEU A 40 -43.67 -38.00 15.02
C LEU A 40 -42.28 -38.19 14.39
N VAL A 41 -42.11 -39.18 13.51
CA VAL A 41 -40.83 -39.43 12.82
C VAL A 41 -40.46 -38.26 11.90
N ALA A 42 -41.42 -37.72 11.13
CA ALA A 42 -41.19 -36.58 10.26
C ALA A 42 -40.81 -35.32 11.06
N ARG A 43 -41.46 -35.08 12.20
CA ARG A 43 -41.11 -33.98 13.11
C ARG A 43 -39.68 -34.10 13.61
N ASP A 44 -39.26 -35.28 14.06
CA ASP A 44 -37.91 -35.49 14.60
C ASP A 44 -36.83 -35.34 13.52
N ILE A 45 -37.09 -35.80 12.29
CA ILE A 45 -36.17 -35.61 11.15
C ILE A 45 -36.05 -34.12 10.79
N VAL A 46 -37.17 -33.41 10.67
CA VAL A 46 -37.18 -31.97 10.36
C VAL A 46 -36.49 -31.16 11.46
N MET A 47 -36.75 -31.48 12.73
CA MET A 47 -36.13 -30.80 13.87
C MET A 47 -34.61 -31.05 13.91
N THR A 48 -34.17 -32.28 13.61
CA THR A 48 -32.74 -32.61 13.53
C THR A 48 -32.04 -31.86 12.40
N LEU A 49 -32.66 -31.79 11.21
CA LEU A 49 -32.11 -31.03 10.07
C LEU A 49 -32.08 -29.53 10.35
N TYR A 50 -33.12 -28.98 10.99
CA TYR A 50 -33.16 -27.57 11.39
C TYR A 50 -32.06 -27.24 12.41
N MET A 51 -31.90 -28.06 13.45
CA MET A 51 -30.84 -27.88 14.45
C MET A 51 -29.44 -28.02 13.85
N ALA A 52 -29.23 -28.95 12.91
CA ALA A 52 -27.96 -29.10 12.20
C ALA A 52 -27.63 -27.88 11.32
N ARG A 53 -28.63 -27.29 10.64
CA ARG A 53 -28.46 -26.04 9.89
C ARG A 53 -28.17 -24.86 10.81
N LYS A 54 -28.94 -24.72 11.90
CA LYS A 54 -28.76 -23.68 12.91
C LYS A 54 -27.37 -23.75 13.56
N LYS A 55 -26.92 -24.95 13.95
CA LYS A 55 -25.58 -25.16 14.49
C LYS A 55 -24.49 -24.79 13.49
N ARG A 56 -24.63 -25.12 12.20
CA ARG A 56 -23.66 -24.70 11.17
C ARG A 56 -23.62 -23.19 11.00
N THR A 57 -24.77 -22.51 11.07
CA THR A 57 -24.80 -21.04 10.99
C THR A 57 -24.22 -20.38 12.22
N GLU A 58 -24.43 -20.94 13.42
CA GLU A 58 -23.82 -20.51 14.67
C GLU A 58 -22.31 -20.75 14.66
N ASP A 59 -21.85 -21.95 14.30
CA ASP A 59 -20.41 -22.28 14.17
C ASP A 59 -19.71 -21.36 13.15
N LEU A 60 -20.39 -20.97 12.07
CA LEU A 60 -19.87 -20.00 11.09
C LEU A 60 -19.84 -18.57 11.64
N ALA A 61 -20.84 -18.18 12.42
CA ALA A 61 -20.89 -16.87 13.08
C ALA A 61 -19.77 -16.76 14.13
N ASP A 62 -19.61 -17.78 14.97
CA ASP A 62 -18.56 -17.84 16.00
C ASP A 62 -17.16 -17.82 15.38
N LYS A 63 -16.95 -18.55 14.27
CA LYS A 63 -15.69 -18.51 13.53
C LYS A 63 -15.43 -17.13 12.93
N LYS A 64 -16.45 -16.46 12.38
CA LYS A 64 -16.33 -15.10 11.86
C LYS A 64 -16.03 -14.11 12.97
N GLU A 65 -16.67 -14.23 14.12
CA GLU A 65 -16.42 -13.37 15.28
C GLU A 65 -15.01 -13.58 15.84
N ALA A 66 -14.58 -14.83 15.99
CA ALA A 66 -13.22 -15.15 16.45
C ALA A 66 -12.15 -14.66 15.46
N ALA A 67 -12.35 -14.86 14.15
CA ALA A 67 -11.46 -14.34 13.13
C ALA A 67 -11.42 -12.80 13.12
N GLY A 68 -12.57 -12.15 13.32
CA GLY A 68 -12.67 -10.69 13.44
C GLY A 68 -11.91 -10.14 14.66
N LYS A 69 -12.00 -10.82 15.81
CA LYS A 69 -11.24 -10.44 17.02
C LYS A 69 -9.73 -10.56 16.82
N VAL A 70 -9.26 -11.69 16.27
CA VAL A 70 -7.84 -11.88 15.94
C VAL A 70 -7.34 -10.84 14.95
N HIS A 71 -8.12 -10.56 13.89
CA HIS A 71 -7.80 -9.52 12.91
C HIS A 71 -7.65 -8.14 13.57
N HIS A 72 -8.60 -7.79 14.43
CA HIS A 72 -8.62 -6.51 15.11
C HIS A 72 -7.43 -6.34 16.06
N ASP A 73 -7.08 -7.39 16.82
CA ASP A 73 -5.97 -7.35 17.75
C ASP A 73 -4.61 -7.30 17.05
N LEU A 74 -4.46 -7.98 15.90
CA LEU A 74 -3.27 -7.86 15.06
C LEU A 74 -3.11 -6.46 14.49
N VAL A 75 -4.17 -5.86 13.95
CA VAL A 75 -4.10 -4.49 13.43
C VAL A 75 -3.66 -3.52 14.52
N ARG A 76 -4.25 -3.62 15.72
CA ARG A 76 -3.86 -2.75 16.85
C ARG A 76 -2.39 -2.91 17.23
N LEU A 77 -1.90 -4.16 17.27
CA LEU A 77 -0.54 -4.49 17.67
C LEU A 77 0.53 -3.79 16.81
N TYR A 78 0.20 -3.49 15.56
CA TYR A 78 1.07 -2.73 14.66
C TYR A 78 0.68 -1.25 14.50
N SER A 79 -0.57 -0.87 14.78
CA SER A 79 -1.01 0.53 14.74
C SER A 79 -0.35 1.40 15.80
N ASP A 80 -0.21 0.91 17.03
CA ASP A 80 0.47 1.65 18.12
C ASP A 80 1.93 2.01 17.76
N PRO A 81 2.81 1.05 17.40
CA PRO A 81 4.19 1.39 17.03
C PRO A 81 4.31 2.16 15.71
N LEU A 82 3.39 1.97 14.75
CA LEU A 82 3.34 2.82 13.57
C LEU A 82 3.01 4.26 13.94
N LYS A 83 2.04 4.48 14.83
CA LYS A 83 1.68 5.82 15.31
C LYS A 83 2.90 6.51 15.91
N ASP A 84 3.61 5.84 16.83
CA ASP A 84 4.82 6.40 17.44
C ASP A 84 5.90 6.77 16.41
N ALA A 85 6.12 5.91 15.40
CA ALA A 85 7.06 6.18 14.32
C ALA A 85 6.64 7.38 13.45
N VAL A 86 5.34 7.47 13.13
CA VAL A 86 4.76 8.58 12.36
C VAL A 86 4.84 9.88 13.15
N THR A 87 4.49 9.88 14.43
CA THR A 87 4.62 11.04 15.33
C THR A 87 6.07 11.52 15.41
N SER A 88 7.03 10.60 15.55
CA SER A 88 8.46 10.92 15.55
C SER A 88 8.92 11.55 14.23
N LEU A 89 8.47 11.02 13.09
CA LEU A 89 8.75 11.58 11.78
C LEU A 89 8.09 12.95 11.60
N LYS A 90 6.81 13.10 11.99
CA LYS A 90 6.05 14.35 11.94
C LYS A 90 6.78 15.48 12.64
N TYR A 91 7.25 15.28 13.87
CA TYR A 91 8.00 16.32 14.60
C TYR A 91 9.31 16.70 13.90
N ARG A 92 10.02 15.71 13.32
CA ARG A 92 11.23 16.00 12.54
C ARG A 92 10.91 16.78 11.26
N LEU A 93 9.81 16.47 10.60
CA LEU A 93 9.37 17.19 9.41
C LEU A 93 8.86 18.60 9.75
N GLU A 94 8.19 18.79 10.88
CA GLU A 94 7.81 20.11 11.40
C GLU A 94 9.04 20.99 11.65
N GLU A 95 10.12 20.44 12.23
CA GLU A 95 11.40 21.15 12.35
C GLU A 95 11.93 21.62 10.99
N ILE A 96 11.86 20.77 9.98
CA ILE A 96 12.38 21.02 8.62
C ILE A 96 11.51 22.02 7.85
N VAL A 97 10.19 21.81 7.86
CA VAL A 97 9.21 22.51 7.03
C VAL A 97 8.77 23.82 7.67
N GLU A 98 8.27 23.77 8.90
CA GLU A 98 7.65 24.92 9.56
C GLU A 98 8.68 25.79 10.28
N LYS A 99 9.57 25.16 11.06
CA LYS A 99 10.58 25.87 11.85
C LYS A 99 11.81 26.26 11.02
N LYS A 100 11.89 25.81 9.77
CA LYS A 100 13.02 26.03 8.84
C LYS A 100 14.38 25.62 9.43
N GLN A 101 14.40 24.65 10.34
CA GLN A 101 15.60 24.16 11.02
C GLN A 101 16.30 23.03 10.23
N GLY A 102 16.41 23.21 8.90
CA GLY A 102 16.93 22.22 7.97
C GLY A 102 18.42 22.30 7.66
N ARG A 103 19.22 23.14 8.35
CA ARG A 103 20.63 23.40 7.97
C ARG A 103 21.49 22.13 7.83
N TYR A 104 21.23 21.09 8.62
CA TYR A 104 21.96 19.82 8.54
C TYR A 104 21.69 19.02 7.24
N LEU A 105 20.72 19.44 6.42
CA LEU A 105 20.40 18.86 5.14
C LEU A 105 21.27 19.39 4.00
N HIS A 106 21.88 20.57 4.15
CA HIS A 106 22.65 21.20 3.07
C HIS A 106 23.94 20.43 2.77
N ALA A 107 24.43 20.51 1.53
CA ALA A 107 25.73 19.93 1.16
C ALA A 107 26.91 20.59 1.90
N ASP A 108 26.80 21.89 2.21
CA ASP A 108 27.80 22.70 2.90
C ASP A 108 27.66 22.69 4.43
N ALA A 109 26.78 21.85 4.97
CA ALA A 109 26.59 21.72 6.41
C ALA A 109 27.90 21.29 7.10
N PRO A 110 28.31 21.93 8.22
CA PRO A 110 29.51 21.52 8.95
C PRO A 110 29.47 20.03 9.33
N GLY A 111 30.58 19.32 9.13
CA GLY A 111 30.74 17.91 9.48
C GLY A 111 30.89 17.68 10.98
N ILE A 112 30.03 18.26 11.81
CA ILE A 112 30.02 18.07 13.26
C ILE A 112 29.09 16.90 13.65
N PRO A 113 29.42 16.12 14.70
CA PRO A 113 28.66 14.92 15.06
C PRO A 113 27.15 15.16 15.25
N PHE A 114 26.77 16.32 15.79
CA PHE A 114 25.37 16.68 16.00
C PHE A 114 24.57 16.80 14.69
N LEU A 115 25.12 17.45 13.66
CA LEU A 115 24.42 17.61 12.38
C LEU A 115 24.38 16.30 11.60
N GLU A 116 25.43 15.48 11.71
CA GLU A 116 25.45 14.14 11.15
C GLU A 116 24.38 13.24 11.80
N TYR A 117 24.27 13.25 13.13
CA TYR A 117 23.19 12.59 13.85
C TYR A 117 21.81 13.08 13.38
N LYS A 118 21.58 14.41 13.26
CA LYS A 118 20.30 14.91 12.76
C LYS A 118 20.02 14.38 11.35
N ARG A 119 21.01 14.33 10.45
CA ARG A 119 20.85 13.78 9.10
C ARG A 119 20.48 12.29 9.12
N ILE A 120 21.29 11.45 9.76
CA ILE A 120 21.08 9.98 9.82
C ILE A 120 19.75 9.68 10.50
N SER A 121 19.43 10.37 11.59
CA SER A 121 18.18 10.14 12.32
C SER A 121 16.94 10.61 11.56
N THR A 122 17.04 11.55 10.60
CA THR A 122 15.94 11.85 9.68
C THR A 122 15.69 10.68 8.72
N VAL A 123 16.75 10.14 8.11
CA VAL A 123 16.66 8.96 7.22
C VAL A 123 16.07 7.77 7.97
N TYR A 124 16.54 7.52 9.21
CA TYR A 124 16.01 6.48 10.08
C TYR A 124 14.51 6.61 10.31
N ARG A 125 14.00 7.81 10.65
CA ARG A 125 12.57 7.99 10.94
C ARG A 125 11.70 7.68 9.73
N ILE A 126 12.14 8.07 8.53
CA ILE A 126 11.43 7.73 7.29
C ILE A 126 11.47 6.21 7.06
N ALA A 127 12.66 5.59 7.20
CA ALA A 127 12.82 4.15 7.05
C ALA A 127 12.00 3.36 8.08
N ALA A 128 11.91 3.83 9.32
CA ALA A 128 11.14 3.18 10.38
C ALA A 128 9.64 3.19 10.09
N VAL A 129 9.09 4.31 9.58
CA VAL A 129 7.70 4.35 9.11
C VAL A 129 7.47 3.35 7.98
N LEU A 130 8.36 3.29 6.99
CA LEU A 130 8.29 2.29 5.91
C LEU A 130 8.40 0.85 6.43
N GLY A 131 9.24 0.62 7.45
CA GLY A 131 9.36 -0.67 8.15
C GLY A 131 8.04 -1.09 8.79
N TRP A 132 7.39 -0.21 9.54
CA TRP A 132 6.10 -0.52 10.17
C TRP A 132 4.97 -0.70 9.15
N ILE A 133 4.92 0.12 8.10
CA ILE A 133 3.99 -0.08 6.98
C ILE A 133 4.21 -1.46 6.34
N ARG A 134 5.47 -1.86 6.15
CA ARG A 134 5.81 -3.17 5.58
C ARG A 134 5.42 -4.32 6.51
N ALA A 135 5.64 -4.18 7.82
CA ALA A 135 5.19 -5.14 8.83
C ALA A 135 3.67 -5.36 8.77
N ILE A 136 2.89 -4.26 8.75
CA ILE A 136 1.43 -4.31 8.62
C ILE A 136 1.02 -5.03 7.33
N ARG A 137 1.63 -4.67 6.20
CA ARG A 137 1.31 -5.30 4.90
C ARG A 137 1.61 -6.79 4.89
N ARG A 138 2.73 -7.23 5.47
CA ARG A 138 3.09 -8.65 5.57
C ARG A 138 2.11 -9.40 6.48
N GLU A 139 1.80 -8.85 7.65
CA GLU A 139 0.82 -9.46 8.55
C GLU A 139 -0.56 -9.59 7.90
N ARG A 140 -1.01 -8.53 7.21
CA ARG A 140 -2.32 -8.51 6.56
C ARG A 140 -2.40 -9.38 5.32
N SER A 141 -1.28 -9.75 4.69
CA SER A 141 -1.29 -10.72 3.59
C SER A 141 -1.79 -12.11 4.01
N TYR A 142 -1.81 -12.39 5.31
CA TYR A 142 -2.41 -13.59 5.89
C TYR A 142 -3.91 -13.45 6.22
N LEU A 143 -4.52 -12.29 5.91
CA LEU A 143 -5.91 -11.93 6.26
C LEU A 143 -6.78 -11.77 5.00
N ASP A 144 -8.10 -11.84 5.17
CA ASP A 144 -9.09 -11.76 4.08
C ASP A 144 -8.97 -10.45 3.25
N PRO A 145 -8.76 -10.51 1.92
CA PRO A 145 -8.58 -9.34 1.06
C PRO A 145 -9.74 -8.34 1.07
N GLU A 146 -10.99 -8.79 1.24
CA GLU A 146 -12.18 -7.95 1.06
C GLU A 146 -12.34 -6.88 2.15
N GLN A 147 -11.76 -7.10 3.33
CA GLN A 147 -11.81 -6.14 4.45
C GLN A 147 -10.57 -5.24 4.52
N ALA A 148 -9.56 -5.50 3.69
CA ALA A 148 -8.22 -4.95 3.91
C ALA A 148 -8.01 -3.53 3.34
N SER A 149 -8.71 -3.12 2.28
CA SER A 149 -8.35 -1.89 1.54
C SER A 149 -9.12 -0.63 1.94
N ALA A 150 -10.18 -0.74 2.76
CA ALA A 150 -11.14 0.35 2.96
C ALA A 150 -10.94 1.21 4.21
N SER A 151 -10.01 0.86 5.12
CA SER A 151 -9.87 1.61 6.38
C SER A 151 -9.13 2.94 6.19
N VAL A 152 -9.48 3.94 7.00
CA VAL A 152 -8.95 5.32 6.91
C VAL A 152 -7.43 5.34 7.05
N GLU A 153 -6.88 4.54 7.97
CA GLU A 153 -5.44 4.43 8.16
C GLU A 153 -4.73 3.83 6.94
N MET A 154 -5.37 2.90 6.21
CA MET A 154 -4.79 2.28 5.02
C MET A 154 -4.83 3.21 3.82
N GLN A 155 -5.87 4.03 3.69
CA GLN A 155 -5.91 5.11 2.71
C GLN A 155 -4.82 6.14 2.99
N ALA A 156 -4.65 6.55 4.26
CA ALA A 156 -3.61 7.47 4.68
C ALA A 156 -2.19 6.90 4.48
N ILE A 157 -1.97 5.59 4.70
CA ILE A 157 -0.75 4.89 4.29
C ILE A 157 -0.55 5.05 2.79
N GLY A 158 -1.58 4.74 1.98
CA GLY A 158 -1.55 4.87 0.53
C GLY A 158 -1.11 6.27 0.07
N GLU A 159 -1.65 7.32 0.70
CA GLU A 159 -1.31 8.72 0.43
C GLU A 159 0.14 9.07 0.81
N LEU A 160 0.60 8.70 2.02
CA LEU A 160 1.98 8.94 2.48
C LEU A 160 3.01 8.34 1.51
N GLU A 161 2.69 7.13 1.08
CA GLU A 161 3.53 6.26 0.28
C GLU A 161 3.45 6.70 -1.20
N ALA A 162 2.35 7.35 -1.62
CA ALA A 162 2.25 8.07 -2.90
C ALA A 162 3.05 9.38 -2.88
N ALA A 163 3.03 10.14 -1.78
CA ALA A 163 3.82 11.36 -1.63
C ALA A 163 5.33 11.10 -1.76
N LEU A 164 5.79 9.88 -1.44
CA LEU A 164 7.17 9.45 -1.65
C LEU A 164 7.47 9.00 -3.09
N ALA A 165 6.48 8.55 -3.86
CA ALA A 165 6.67 7.88 -5.15
C ALA A 165 6.29 8.70 -6.39
N ASP A 166 5.45 9.72 -6.26
CA ASP A 166 4.89 10.44 -7.41
C ASP A 166 5.94 11.36 -8.07
N GLY A 167 6.11 11.25 -9.40
CA GLY A 167 6.99 12.08 -10.20
C GLY A 167 6.33 12.83 -11.36
N THR A 168 5.07 12.51 -11.69
CA THR A 168 4.35 13.12 -12.82
C THR A 168 4.20 14.63 -12.64
N HIS A 169 4.07 15.09 -11.40
CA HIS A 169 4.00 16.53 -11.11
C HIS A 169 5.27 17.30 -11.49
N VAL A 170 6.45 16.68 -11.50
CA VAL A 170 7.70 17.35 -11.88
C VAL A 170 7.85 17.40 -13.40
N GLU A 171 7.44 16.35 -14.11
CA GLU A 171 7.35 16.38 -15.57
C GLU A 171 6.42 17.53 -16.02
N LEU A 172 5.24 17.62 -15.38
CA LEU A 172 4.29 18.71 -15.62
C LEU A 172 4.88 20.08 -15.26
N GLN A 173 5.58 20.19 -14.14
CA GLN A 173 6.25 21.43 -13.75
C GLN A 173 7.32 21.84 -14.77
N ARG A 174 8.13 20.89 -15.28
CA ARG A 174 9.08 21.18 -16.36
C ARG A 174 8.37 21.73 -17.58
N LEU A 175 7.27 21.08 -18.01
CA LEU A 175 6.49 21.55 -19.15
C LEU A 175 5.91 22.95 -18.91
N ASP A 176 5.31 23.21 -17.75
CA ASP A 176 4.74 24.52 -17.44
C ASP A 176 5.81 25.62 -17.47
N GLU A 177 7.01 25.34 -16.97
CA GLU A 177 8.10 26.31 -16.92
C GLU A 177 8.75 26.53 -18.29
N LEU A 178 8.86 25.49 -19.12
CA LEU A 178 9.25 25.63 -20.53
C LEU A 178 8.20 26.43 -21.31
N SER A 179 6.92 26.16 -21.06
CA SER A 179 5.82 26.87 -21.70
C SER A 179 5.85 28.36 -21.34
N ASN A 180 6.08 28.69 -20.06
CA ASN A 180 6.27 30.06 -19.60
C ASN A 180 7.48 30.72 -20.27
N LEU A 181 8.62 30.02 -20.32
CA LEU A 181 9.87 30.52 -20.89
C LEU A 181 9.75 30.82 -22.39
N TRP A 182 9.04 29.95 -23.11
CA TRP A 182 8.84 30.05 -24.55
C TRP A 182 7.55 30.78 -24.94
N ARG A 183 6.83 31.34 -23.96
CA ARG A 183 5.59 32.10 -24.14
C ARG A 183 4.51 31.31 -24.88
N VAL A 184 4.51 30.00 -24.68
CA VAL A 184 3.49 29.09 -25.20
C VAL A 184 2.19 29.39 -24.46
N SER A 185 1.12 29.62 -25.23
CA SER A 185 -0.22 29.78 -24.70
C SER A 185 -0.70 28.50 -24.00
N THR A 186 -1.89 28.56 -23.38
CA THR A 186 -2.46 27.45 -22.63
C THR A 186 -2.48 26.16 -23.45
N ILE A 187 -1.68 25.17 -23.04
CA ILE A 187 -1.72 23.80 -23.57
C ILE A 187 -2.99 23.12 -23.04
N ASP A 188 -3.67 22.36 -23.90
CA ASP A 188 -4.82 21.55 -23.51
C ASP A 188 -4.49 20.66 -22.30
N PRO A 189 -5.26 20.76 -21.18
CA PRO A 189 -5.02 19.95 -19.99
C PRO A 189 -4.92 18.44 -20.25
N GLN A 190 -5.64 17.90 -21.25
CA GLN A 190 -5.55 16.48 -21.59
C GLN A 190 -4.23 16.12 -22.28
N ALA A 191 -3.68 17.02 -23.09
CA ALA A 191 -2.40 16.84 -23.78
C ALA A 191 -1.18 17.05 -22.87
N LYS A 192 -1.29 17.87 -21.81
CA LYS A 192 -0.17 18.22 -20.92
C LYS A 192 0.61 17.02 -20.39
N VAL A 193 -0.08 16.00 -19.89
CA VAL A 193 0.57 14.80 -19.33
C VAL A 193 1.38 14.06 -20.39
N HIS A 194 0.83 13.95 -21.60
CA HIS A 194 1.51 13.29 -22.71
C HIS A 194 2.77 14.05 -23.13
N ILE A 195 2.65 15.37 -23.33
CA ILE A 195 3.76 16.25 -23.73
C ILE A 195 4.86 16.25 -22.68
N ALA A 196 4.51 16.37 -21.40
CA ALA A 196 5.45 16.35 -20.29
C ALA A 196 6.27 15.05 -20.26
N SER A 197 5.61 13.91 -20.47
CA SER A 197 6.26 12.60 -20.55
C SER A 197 7.21 12.49 -21.76
N LEU A 198 6.81 13.00 -22.93
CA LEU A 198 7.67 13.03 -24.13
C LEU A 198 8.92 13.88 -23.92
N ILE A 199 8.78 15.07 -23.31
CA ILE A 199 9.89 15.95 -22.99
C ILE A 199 10.86 15.26 -22.04
N ASP A 200 10.36 14.60 -20.99
CA ASP A 200 11.24 13.94 -20.02
C ASP A 200 11.96 12.73 -20.63
N GLY A 201 11.28 11.97 -21.49
CA GLY A 201 11.87 10.88 -22.26
C GLY A 201 12.98 11.36 -23.20
N GLU A 202 12.74 12.43 -23.96
CA GLU A 202 13.71 13.04 -24.86
C GLU A 202 14.92 13.59 -24.09
N ARG A 203 14.69 14.31 -22.99
CA ARG A 203 15.73 14.78 -22.07
C ARG A 203 16.60 13.64 -21.56
N ALA A 204 15.99 12.58 -21.03
CA ALA A 204 16.70 11.44 -20.47
C ALA A 204 17.53 10.71 -21.55
N ALA A 205 16.96 10.48 -22.74
CA ALA A 205 17.65 9.84 -23.86
C ALA A 205 18.85 10.68 -24.34
N TYR A 206 18.68 12.00 -24.44
CA TYR A 206 19.74 12.91 -24.86
C TYR A 206 20.90 12.94 -23.85
N LEU A 207 20.60 13.05 -22.56
CA LEU A 207 21.60 13.03 -21.49
C LEU A 207 22.38 11.71 -21.48
N ALA A 208 21.69 10.58 -21.62
CA ALA A 208 22.32 9.26 -21.71
C ALA A 208 23.27 9.17 -22.92
N LYS A 209 22.84 9.66 -24.09
CA LYS A 209 23.65 9.70 -25.32
C LYS A 209 24.92 10.54 -25.14
N LYS A 210 24.84 11.66 -24.41
CA LYS A 210 25.97 12.55 -24.15
C LYS A 210 26.82 12.13 -22.93
N GLY A 211 26.39 11.11 -22.19
CA GLY A 211 27.08 10.67 -20.96
C GLY A 211 27.02 11.70 -19.83
N ALA A 212 26.00 12.57 -19.82
CA ALA A 212 25.83 13.61 -18.82
C ALA A 212 24.78 13.21 -17.77
N LEU A 213 25.00 13.59 -16.51
CA LEU A 213 24.05 13.37 -15.42
C LEU A 213 23.05 14.52 -15.28
N SER A 214 23.42 15.72 -15.71
CA SER A 214 22.58 16.91 -15.69
C SER A 214 22.67 17.68 -17.00
N SER A 215 21.56 18.29 -17.42
CA SER A 215 21.54 19.21 -18.56
C SER A 215 22.44 20.43 -18.35
N ARG A 216 22.74 20.78 -17.09
CA ARG A 216 23.65 21.88 -16.76
C ARG A 216 25.13 21.55 -17.00
N ASP A 217 25.46 20.26 -17.06
CA ASP A 217 26.82 19.78 -17.30
C ASP A 217 27.13 19.67 -18.80
N LEU A 218 26.11 19.84 -19.66
CA LEU A 218 26.28 19.84 -21.10
C LEU A 218 27.00 21.12 -21.57
N PRO A 219 27.87 21.04 -22.59
CA PRO A 219 28.37 22.22 -23.29
C PRO A 219 27.24 23.09 -23.86
N ASP A 220 27.47 24.40 -24.00
CA ASP A 220 26.47 25.36 -24.53
C ASP A 220 25.79 24.89 -25.85
N PRO A 221 26.51 24.35 -26.87
CA PRO A 221 25.87 23.84 -28.08
C PRO A 221 24.90 22.67 -27.83
N ASP A 222 25.23 21.80 -26.87
CA ASP A 222 24.41 20.62 -26.53
C ASP A 222 23.18 21.03 -25.70
N GLN A 223 23.29 22.09 -24.89
CA GLN A 223 22.13 22.66 -24.20
C GLN A 223 21.12 23.26 -25.18
N ILE A 224 21.62 23.95 -26.22
CA ILE A 224 20.77 24.51 -27.29
C ILE A 224 20.10 23.39 -28.08
N GLU A 225 20.87 22.36 -28.48
CA GLU A 225 20.31 21.22 -29.21
C GLU A 225 19.21 20.53 -28.39
N LEU A 226 19.44 20.25 -27.10
CA LEU A 226 18.43 19.65 -26.24
C LEU A 226 17.19 20.54 -26.11
N ALA A 227 17.37 21.85 -25.89
CA ALA A 227 16.27 22.80 -25.80
C ALA A 227 15.42 22.81 -27.08
N GLU A 228 16.05 22.77 -28.25
CA GLU A 228 15.38 22.75 -29.55
C GLU A 228 14.60 21.43 -29.77
N ARG A 229 15.17 20.28 -29.39
CA ARG A 229 14.47 18.99 -29.50
C ARG A 229 13.21 18.97 -28.63
N CYS A 230 13.27 19.51 -27.42
CA CYS A 230 12.09 19.61 -26.56
C CYS A 230 11.09 20.67 -27.05
N ALA A 231 11.54 21.79 -27.60
CA ALA A 231 10.67 22.79 -28.20
C ALA A 231 9.90 22.20 -29.40
N GLU A 232 10.56 21.39 -30.23
CA GLU A 232 9.93 20.72 -31.37
C GLU A 232 8.78 19.78 -30.94
N ILE A 233 8.96 19.06 -29.82
CA ILE A 233 7.87 18.26 -29.23
C ILE A 233 6.68 19.14 -28.88
N ILE A 234 6.90 20.29 -28.22
CA ILE A 234 5.80 21.20 -27.87
C ILE A 234 5.16 21.79 -29.12
N ARG A 235 5.94 22.20 -30.13
CA ARG A 235 5.42 22.72 -31.40
C ARG A 235 4.48 21.72 -32.06
N HIS A 236 4.92 20.46 -32.18
CA HIS A 236 4.17 19.39 -32.82
C HIS A 236 2.91 19.03 -32.02
N GLU A 237 3.05 18.71 -30.74
CA GLU A 237 1.97 18.16 -29.92
C GLU A 237 0.96 19.21 -29.47
N ALA A 238 1.39 20.45 -29.21
CA ALA A 238 0.49 21.53 -28.80
C ALA A 238 0.02 22.40 -29.98
N GLY A 239 0.57 22.21 -31.18
CA GLY A 239 0.22 23.01 -32.36
C GLY A 239 0.55 24.49 -32.21
N VAL A 240 1.67 24.80 -31.53
CA VAL A 240 2.09 26.18 -31.22
C VAL A 240 3.37 26.54 -31.97
N ASP A 241 3.55 27.82 -32.25
CA ASP A 241 4.79 28.33 -32.81
C ASP A 241 5.74 28.78 -31.70
N ILE A 242 6.98 28.27 -31.72
CA ILE A 242 8.04 28.62 -30.77
C ILE A 242 9.25 29.06 -31.58
N PRO A 243 9.61 30.36 -31.60
CA PRO A 243 10.72 30.84 -32.42
C PRO A 243 12.07 30.18 -32.05
N PRO A 244 12.83 29.62 -33.01
CA PRO A 244 14.13 29.00 -32.72
C PRO A 244 15.13 29.93 -32.02
N ASP A 245 15.13 31.22 -32.37
CA ASP A 245 16.00 32.22 -31.74
C ASP A 245 15.67 32.41 -30.25
N LEU A 246 14.39 32.29 -29.87
CA LEU A 246 13.97 32.35 -28.47
C LEU A 246 14.46 31.11 -27.72
N VAL A 247 14.37 29.93 -28.32
CA VAL A 247 14.86 28.68 -27.73
C VAL A 247 16.38 28.75 -27.52
N ALA A 248 17.12 29.17 -28.54
CA ALA A 248 18.58 29.34 -28.45
C ALA A 248 18.97 30.37 -27.38
N ALA A 249 18.28 31.52 -27.32
CA ALA A 249 18.54 32.56 -26.33
C ALA A 249 18.22 32.11 -24.88
N THR A 250 17.28 31.19 -24.70
CA THR A 250 16.83 30.70 -23.39
C THR A 250 17.43 29.34 -22.99
N ALA A 251 18.28 28.74 -23.81
CA ALA A 251 18.82 27.40 -23.63
C ALA A 251 19.46 27.15 -22.25
N LYS A 252 20.19 28.14 -21.69
CA LYS A 252 20.78 28.03 -20.35
C LYS A 252 19.73 27.95 -19.25
N GLN A 253 18.65 28.72 -19.37
CA GLN A 253 17.53 28.68 -18.43
C GLN A 253 16.74 27.39 -18.58
N THR A 254 16.52 26.94 -19.82
CA THR A 254 15.96 25.62 -20.13
C THR A 254 16.78 24.48 -19.50
N ALA A 255 18.11 24.52 -19.59
CA ALA A 255 18.99 23.54 -18.94
C ALA A 255 18.86 23.54 -17.41
N VAL A 256 18.59 24.70 -16.79
CA VAL A 256 18.27 24.79 -15.36
C VAL A 256 16.90 24.17 -15.06
N THR A 257 15.88 24.41 -15.89
CA THR A 257 14.55 23.77 -15.78
C THR A 257 14.62 22.25 -15.92
N PHE A 258 15.47 21.74 -16.82
CA PHE A 258 15.73 20.31 -16.93
C PHE A 258 16.47 19.73 -15.72
N GLY A 259 17.22 20.57 -15.00
CA GLY A 259 17.98 20.23 -13.81
C GLY A 259 17.20 20.31 -12.49
N ILE A 260 15.87 20.35 -12.51
CA ILE A 260 15.05 20.27 -11.28
C ILE A 260 15.44 19.00 -10.52
N LYS A 261 15.90 19.16 -9.28
CA LYS A 261 16.29 18.03 -8.43
C LYS A 261 15.08 17.22 -7.99
N GLU A 262 15.19 15.91 -8.12
CA GLU A 262 14.17 14.93 -7.76
C GLU A 262 14.78 13.77 -6.97
N ALA A 263 13.99 13.12 -6.12
CA ALA A 263 14.41 11.96 -5.34
C ALA A 263 13.21 11.06 -4.99
N TYR A 264 12.61 10.46 -6.02
CA TYR A 264 11.50 9.55 -5.83
C TYR A 264 11.95 8.27 -5.13
N ILE A 265 11.13 7.83 -4.19
CA ILE A 265 11.26 6.52 -3.57
C ILE A 265 10.10 5.69 -4.11
N TYR A 266 10.33 4.96 -5.20
CA TYR A 266 9.29 4.15 -5.84
C TYR A 266 8.73 3.05 -4.91
N ARG A 267 7.55 2.52 -5.22
CA ARG A 267 6.83 1.55 -4.38
C ARG A 267 7.62 0.29 -4.06
N ASP A 268 8.35 -0.23 -5.03
CA ASP A 268 9.26 -1.36 -4.89
C ASP A 268 10.48 -1.00 -4.00
N TRP A 269 10.99 0.23 -4.12
CA TRP A 269 12.07 0.73 -3.26
C TRP A 269 11.62 0.92 -1.82
N GLN A 270 10.42 1.44 -1.62
CA GLN A 270 9.80 1.57 -0.30
C GLN A 270 9.64 0.19 0.36
N ALA A 271 9.16 -0.81 -0.39
CA ALA A 271 9.04 -2.18 0.09
C ALA A 271 10.41 -2.77 0.45
N ALA A 272 11.43 -2.57 -0.39
CA ALA A 272 12.79 -3.04 -0.12
C ALA A 272 13.42 -2.37 1.11
N ILE A 273 13.23 -1.05 1.27
CA ILE A 273 13.66 -0.31 2.47
C ILE A 273 12.92 -0.84 3.69
N GLY A 274 11.61 -1.02 3.60
CA GLY A 274 10.81 -1.58 4.69
C GLY A 274 11.28 -2.98 5.07
N ASP A 275 11.57 -3.84 4.10
CA ASP A 275 12.08 -5.20 4.32
C ASP A 275 13.44 -5.20 5.04
N LEU A 276 14.34 -4.26 4.71
CA LEU A 276 15.61 -4.09 5.42
C LEU A 276 15.44 -3.62 6.87
N MET A 277 14.31 -2.98 7.18
CA MET A 277 14.01 -2.49 8.51
C MET A 277 13.33 -3.54 9.40
N LEU A 278 12.89 -4.68 8.86
CA LEU A 278 12.20 -5.71 9.64
C LEU A 278 13.16 -6.63 10.39
N LEU A 279 12.75 -6.99 11.60
CA LEU A 279 13.29 -8.06 12.43
C LEU A 279 12.19 -9.07 12.69
N ASP A 280 12.48 -10.36 12.49
CA ASP A 280 11.57 -11.43 12.89
C ASP A 280 11.58 -11.55 14.42
N ASP A 281 10.43 -11.37 15.04
CA ASP A 281 10.23 -11.54 16.47
C ASP A 281 9.54 -12.89 16.72
N LYS A 282 10.31 -13.85 17.26
CA LYS A 282 9.83 -15.21 17.52
C LYS A 282 9.25 -15.39 18.92
N VAL A 283 9.37 -14.38 19.78
CA VAL A 283 9.05 -14.47 21.21
C VAL A 283 7.91 -13.51 21.58
N GLY A 284 7.81 -12.38 20.88
CA GLY A 284 6.77 -11.39 21.08
C GLY A 284 5.40 -11.81 20.55
N THR A 285 4.38 -11.01 20.88
CA THR A 285 3.02 -11.16 20.35
C THR A 285 2.90 -10.79 18.88
N ARG A 286 3.89 -10.06 18.33
CA ARG A 286 3.98 -9.66 16.92
C ARG A 286 5.05 -10.48 16.21
N HIS A 287 4.84 -10.78 14.94
CA HIS A 287 5.83 -11.49 14.11
C HIS A 287 6.98 -10.60 13.67
N PHE A 288 6.74 -9.28 13.56
CA PHE A 288 7.73 -8.34 13.06
C PHE A 288 7.95 -7.18 14.03
N SER A 289 9.22 -6.81 14.19
CA SER A 289 9.66 -5.57 14.83
C SER A 289 10.49 -4.74 13.84
N VAL A 290 10.70 -3.45 14.13
CA VAL A 290 11.55 -2.59 13.31
C VAL A 290 12.92 -2.38 13.97
N LEU A 291 13.98 -2.33 13.17
CA LEU A 291 15.35 -2.04 13.62
C LEU A 291 15.40 -0.78 14.50
N GLY A 292 16.13 -0.85 15.61
CA GLY A 292 16.44 0.33 16.43
C GLY A 292 17.47 1.25 15.76
N PHE A 293 17.51 2.51 16.20
CA PHE A 293 18.38 3.54 15.63
C PHE A 293 19.88 3.17 15.65
N GLY A 294 20.40 2.61 16.74
CA GLY A 294 21.82 2.26 16.83
C GLY A 294 22.24 1.23 15.78
N THR A 295 21.44 0.18 15.59
CA THR A 295 21.68 -0.82 14.53
C THR A 295 21.59 -0.21 13.14
N PHE A 296 20.61 0.68 12.93
CA PHE A 296 20.46 1.39 11.66
C PHE A 296 21.66 2.29 11.36
N GLU A 297 22.12 3.07 12.34
CA GLU A 297 23.29 3.95 12.20
C GLU A 297 24.54 3.15 11.84
N ASP A 298 24.79 2.03 12.51
CA ASP A 298 25.89 1.11 12.18
C ASP A 298 25.82 0.64 10.72
N ILE A 299 24.63 0.30 10.23
CA ILE A 299 24.43 -0.12 8.84
C ILE A 299 24.76 1.03 7.87
N ILE A 300 24.30 2.25 8.16
CA ILE A 300 24.60 3.43 7.33
C ILE A 300 26.10 3.72 7.30
N LEU A 301 26.76 3.76 8.46
CA LEU A 301 28.18 4.07 8.57
C LEU A 301 29.05 3.01 7.90
N LYS A 302 28.70 1.71 8.04
CA LYS A 302 29.35 0.62 7.30
C LYS A 302 29.08 0.72 5.80
N GLY A 303 27.86 1.05 5.41
CA GLY A 303 27.44 1.20 4.02
C GLY A 303 28.16 2.34 3.28
N ARG A 304 28.45 3.44 3.96
CA ARG A 304 29.27 4.54 3.42
C ARG A 304 30.70 4.09 3.12
N LYS A 305 31.26 3.16 3.90
CA LYS A 305 32.58 2.54 3.65
C LYS A 305 32.53 1.47 2.56
N ASN A 306 31.43 0.72 2.48
CA ASN A 306 31.21 -0.32 1.48
C ASN A 306 29.93 -0.06 0.65
N LYS A 307 30.12 0.71 -0.44
CA LYS A 307 29.03 1.12 -1.35
C LYS A 307 28.39 -0.04 -2.12
N GLN A 308 28.97 -1.23 -2.11
CA GLN A 308 28.43 -2.41 -2.81
C GLN A 308 27.39 -3.18 -1.98
N SER A 309 27.24 -2.88 -0.68
CA SER A 309 26.25 -3.57 0.14
C SER A 309 24.82 -3.22 -0.26
N ASN A 310 23.92 -4.21 -0.20
CA ASN A 310 22.51 -4.03 -0.55
C ASN A 310 21.87 -2.89 0.27
N ALA A 311 22.11 -2.87 1.58
CA ALA A 311 21.60 -1.83 2.48
C ALA A 311 22.14 -0.43 2.13
N ALA A 312 23.43 -0.29 1.78
CA ALA A 312 23.99 0.99 1.37
C ALA A 312 23.27 1.56 0.16
N ARG A 313 22.95 0.73 -0.84
CA ARG A 313 22.23 1.17 -2.05
C ARG A 313 20.85 1.72 -1.73
N TRP A 314 20.06 1.02 -0.92
CA TRP A 314 18.68 1.43 -0.61
C TRP A 314 18.63 2.65 0.29
N PHE A 315 19.47 2.70 1.32
CA PHE A 315 19.49 3.87 2.20
C PHE A 315 20.14 5.10 1.56
N ALA A 316 21.06 4.94 0.60
CA ALA A 316 21.56 6.06 -0.19
C ALA A 316 20.45 6.71 -1.04
N ARG A 317 19.51 5.91 -1.60
CA ARG A 317 18.33 6.44 -2.31
C ARG A 317 17.46 7.26 -1.36
N LEU A 318 17.25 6.78 -0.14
CA LEU A 318 16.50 7.50 0.88
C LEU A 318 17.22 8.76 1.38
N GLU A 319 18.55 8.73 1.50
CA GLU A 319 19.36 9.92 1.82
C GLU A 319 19.25 10.99 0.72
N GLY A 320 19.13 10.57 -0.56
CA GLY A 320 18.89 11.45 -1.70
C GLY A 320 17.64 12.34 -1.58
N LEU A 321 16.63 11.91 -0.84
CA LEU A 321 15.42 12.70 -0.56
C LEU A 321 15.73 13.98 0.21
N ILE A 322 16.71 13.93 1.11
CA ILE A 322 17.00 15.03 2.04
C ILE A 322 18.41 15.63 1.85
N HIS A 323 19.27 15.00 1.06
CA HIS A 323 20.63 15.45 0.81
C HIS A 323 20.65 16.72 -0.03
N ASP A 324 21.40 17.74 0.41
CA ASP A 324 21.48 19.04 -0.24
C ASP A 324 20.10 19.67 -0.49
N LEU A 325 19.22 19.51 0.50
CA LEU A 325 17.88 20.09 0.48
C LEU A 325 17.87 21.39 1.29
N ASP A 326 17.67 22.51 0.59
CA ASP A 326 17.49 23.83 1.21
C ASP A 326 16.01 24.19 1.21
N MET A 327 15.37 24.10 2.38
CA MET A 327 13.95 24.42 2.58
C MET A 327 13.68 25.92 2.75
N THR A 328 14.74 26.75 2.88
CA THR A 328 14.60 28.21 3.03
C THR A 328 14.42 28.91 1.69
N ARG A 329 14.87 28.26 0.61
CA ARG A 329 14.68 28.74 -0.75
C ARG A 329 13.29 28.37 -1.26
N GLU A 330 12.69 29.34 -1.94
CA GLU A 330 11.52 29.12 -2.77
C GLU A 330 11.93 28.81 -4.21
N GLY A 331 10.97 28.40 -5.02
CA GLY A 331 11.17 28.18 -6.45
C GLY A 331 11.26 26.71 -6.88
N MET A 332 11.17 26.55 -8.18
CA MET A 332 10.93 25.30 -8.92
C MET A 332 12.11 24.31 -8.98
N PHE A 333 13.33 24.73 -8.62
CA PHE A 333 14.55 23.99 -8.94
C PHE A 333 14.82 22.74 -8.07
N ASP A 334 13.95 22.46 -7.10
CA ASP A 334 14.08 21.30 -6.22
C ASP A 334 12.70 20.79 -5.78
N ALA A 335 12.16 19.82 -6.52
CA ALA A 335 10.84 19.25 -6.29
C ALA A 335 10.74 18.49 -4.96
N ARG A 336 11.89 18.08 -4.39
CA ARG A 336 11.94 17.39 -3.10
C ARG A 336 11.41 18.26 -1.95
N ARG A 337 11.44 19.59 -2.08
CA ARG A 337 10.84 20.50 -1.10
C ARG A 337 9.34 20.27 -0.96
N ASP A 338 8.64 20.19 -2.09
CA ASP A 338 7.20 19.93 -2.10
C ASP A 338 6.91 18.49 -1.72
N GLN A 339 7.76 17.54 -2.10
CA GLN A 339 7.68 16.15 -1.65
C GLN A 339 7.76 16.05 -0.11
N VAL A 340 8.70 16.75 0.53
CA VAL A 340 8.88 16.78 1.99
C VAL A 340 7.71 17.49 2.68
N ARG A 341 7.15 18.56 2.10
CA ARG A 341 5.91 19.21 2.59
C ARG A 341 4.71 18.27 2.50
N LYS A 342 4.52 17.60 1.36
CA LYS A 342 3.45 16.60 1.17
C LYS A 342 3.60 15.46 2.17
N LEU A 343 4.82 14.95 2.36
CA LEU A 343 5.12 13.91 3.34
C LEU A 343 4.74 14.34 4.76
N TYR A 344 5.03 15.59 5.15
CA TYR A 344 4.63 16.15 6.43
C TYR A 344 3.10 16.14 6.61
N GLN A 345 2.36 16.61 5.61
CA GLN A 345 0.89 16.60 5.62
C GLN A 345 0.33 15.17 5.69
N CYS A 346 0.91 14.22 4.96
CA CYS A 346 0.52 12.82 5.03
C CYS A 346 0.82 12.20 6.39
N CYS A 347 1.89 12.60 7.08
CA CYS A 347 2.15 12.14 8.45
C CYS A 347 1.06 12.60 9.42
N ILE A 348 0.59 13.85 9.31
CA ILE A 348 -0.51 14.38 10.13
C ILE A 348 -1.79 13.57 9.89
N LYS A 349 -2.15 13.33 8.62
CA LYS A 349 -3.33 12.54 8.26
C LYS A 349 -3.25 11.10 8.77
N LEU A 350 -2.08 10.46 8.61
CA LEU A 350 -1.87 9.08 9.04
C LEU A 350 -1.95 8.96 10.57
N GLU A 351 -1.34 9.88 11.31
CA GLU A 351 -1.45 9.92 12.77
C GLU A 351 -2.91 10.06 13.22
N ALA A 352 -3.67 10.98 12.62
CA ALA A 352 -5.09 11.16 12.93
C ALA A 352 -5.93 9.91 12.60
N GLY A 353 -5.66 9.25 11.46
CA GLY A 353 -6.32 8.00 11.08
C GLY A 353 -6.02 6.86 12.06
N LEU A 354 -4.77 6.76 12.52
CA LEU A 354 -4.37 5.80 13.55
C LEU A 354 -5.02 6.10 14.90
N GLU A 355 -5.13 7.38 15.28
CA GLU A 355 -5.82 7.79 16.51
C GLU A 355 -7.31 7.43 16.49
N GLN A 356 -8.01 7.75 15.40
CA GLN A 356 -9.41 7.38 15.22
C GLN A 356 -9.58 5.86 15.37
N ARG A 357 -8.69 5.08 14.75
CA ARG A 357 -8.72 3.63 14.81
C ARG A 357 -8.50 3.08 16.23
N LEU A 358 -7.61 3.69 17.00
CA LEU A 358 -7.30 3.28 18.36
C LEU A 358 -8.39 3.69 19.36
N SER A 359 -9.03 4.85 19.15
CA SER A 359 -10.09 5.39 20.00
C SER A 359 -11.45 4.72 19.81
N ALA A 360 -11.79 4.27 18.59
CA ALA A 360 -13.05 3.56 18.30
C ALA A 360 -13.27 2.27 19.15
N LYS A 361 -12.27 1.83 19.90
CA LYS A 361 -12.32 0.69 20.83
C LYS A 361 -12.64 1.07 22.29
N GLN A 362 -12.58 2.35 22.66
CA GLN A 362 -12.89 2.75 24.06
C GLN A 362 -14.39 2.84 24.32
N GLU A 363 -15.20 2.91 23.25
CA GLU A 363 -16.66 3.16 23.33
C GLU A 363 -17.54 1.93 23.04
N GLY A 364 -16.96 0.79 22.66
CA GLY A 364 -17.67 -0.47 22.40
C GLY A 364 -17.01 -1.63 23.10
#